data_AF-A0A9E3A320-F1
#
_entry.id   AF-A0A9E3A320-F1
#
_cell.length_a   1.000
_cell.length_b   1.000
_cell.length_c   1.000
_cell.angle_alpha   90.00
_cell.angle_beta   90.00
_cell.angle_gamma   90.00
#
_symmetry.space_group_name_H-M   'P 1'
#
loop_
_entity.id
_entity.type
_entity.pdbx_description
1 polymer ?
#
loop_
_entity_poly.entity_id
_entity_poly.type
_entity_poly.pdbx_seq_one_letter_code
_entity_poly.pdbx_strand_id
1 'polypeptide(L)' 'MAAPSDLELQPILLQRLNDARMRSDELFSIVRPDAIYERPIPERHRIIFYLGHLEAFDWNLLRERALDLASFHPEFDRLF' A
#
# COMPACT_ATOMS: atom_id res chain seq x y z
N MET A 1 11.99 -7.05 -30.54
CA MET A 1 12.70 -6.88 -29.25
C MET A 1 12.32 -8.04 -28.37
N ALA A 2 13.27 -8.78 -27.80
CA ALA A 2 12.98 -9.84 -26.84
C ALA A 2 12.44 -9.20 -25.54
N ALA A 3 11.46 -9.85 -24.90
CA ALA A 3 10.99 -9.42 -23.59
C ALA A 3 12.15 -9.59 -22.58
N PRO A 4 12.38 -8.61 -21.69
CA PRO A 4 13.39 -8.75 -20.63
C PRO A 4 13.07 -9.97 -19.75
N SER A 5 14.12 -10.66 -19.31
CA SER A 5 13.97 -11.82 -18.43
C SER A 5 13.49 -11.39 -17.03
N ASP A 6 12.83 -12.29 -16.30
CA ASP A 6 12.30 -11.99 -14.95
C ASP A 6 13.37 -11.45 -13.99
N LEU A 7 14.62 -11.92 -14.13
CA LEU A 7 15.77 -11.47 -13.34
C LEU A 7 16.21 -10.02 -13.67
N GLU A 8 16.04 -9.58 -14.92
CA GLU A 8 16.35 -8.21 -15.33
C GLU A 8 15.25 -7.23 -14.88
N LEU A 9 14.01 -7.71 -14.76
CA LEU A 9 12.87 -6.91 -14.33
C LEU A 9 12.83 -6.71 -12.81
N GLN A 10 13.28 -7.69 -12.03
CA GLN A 10 13.24 -7.64 -10.56
C GLN A 10 13.77 -6.32 -9.96
N PRO A 11 15.00 -5.84 -10.26
CA PRO A 11 15.50 -4.60 -9.67
C PRO A 11 14.67 -3.37 -10.08
N ILE A 12 14.16 -3.36 -11.32
CA ILE A 12 13.33 -2.26 -11.83
C ILE A 12 11.98 -2.22 -11.11
N LEU A 13 11.35 -3.38 -10.90
CA LEU A 13 10.07 -3.48 -10.20
C LEU A 13 10.19 -3.11 -8.72
N LEU A 14 11.27 -3.53 -8.05
CA LEU A 14 11.55 -3.15 -6.67
C LEU A 14 11.77 -1.64 -6.53
N GLN A 15 12.51 -1.02 -7.46
CA GLN A 15 12.68 0.43 -7.44
C GLN A 15 11.34 1.16 -7.62
N ARG A 16 10.51 0.72 -8.57
CA ARG A 16 9.18 1.31 -8.80
C ARG A 16 8.25 1.17 -7.59
N LEU A 17 8.32 0.05 -6.87
CA LEU A 17 7.55 -0.16 -5.65
C LEU A 17 8.00 0.82 -4.56
N ASN A 18 9.31 0.97 -4.35
CA ASN A 18 9.84 1.95 -3.40
C ASN A 18 9.44 3.40 -3.78
N ASP A 19 9.53 3.77 -5.05
CA ASP A 19 9.12 5.09 -5.54
C ASP A 19 7.62 5.34 -5.37
N ALA A 20 6.79 4.31 -5.48
CA ALA A 20 5.35 4.42 -5.22
C ALA A 20 5.05 4.63 -3.72
N ARG A 21 5.78 3.92 -2.84
CA ARG A 21 5.64 4.08 -1.38
C ARG A 21 6.09 5.46 -0.91
N MET A 22 7.26 5.94 -1.37
CA MET A 22 7.74 7.29 -1.04
C MET A 22 6.74 8.38 -1.44
N ARG A 23 6.14 8.29 -2.64
CA ARG A 23 5.11 9.25 -3.07
C ARG A 23 3.85 9.20 -2.23
N SER A 24 3.49 8.01 -1.72
CA SER A 24 2.36 7.85 -0.81
C SER A 24 2.65 8.47 0.55
N ASP A 25 3.86 8.25 1.08
CA ASP A 25 4.33 8.87 2.32
C ASP A 25 4.36 10.40 2.21
N GLU A 26 4.87 10.93 1.10
CA GLU A 26 4.85 12.37 0.79
C GLU A 26 3.42 12.93 0.79
N LEU A 27 2.46 12.21 0.19
CA LEU A 27 1.05 12.61 0.21
C LEU A 27 0.48 12.65 1.62
N PHE A 28 0.73 11.62 2.44
CA PHE A 28 0.24 11.58 3.82
C PHE A 28 0.96 12.58 4.72
N SER A 29 2.19 13.00 4.39
CA SER A 29 2.93 14.04 5.13
C SER A 29 2.25 15.42 5.10
N ILE A 30 1.36 15.66 4.13
CA ILE A 30 0.55 16.90 4.04
C ILE A 30 -0.47 16.96 5.19
N VAL A 31 -0.89 15.81 5.73
CA VAL A 31 -1.86 15.72 6.82
C VAL A 31 -1.19 16.07 8.13
N ARG A 32 -1.77 17.01 8.88
CA ARG A 32 -1.31 17.31 10.23
C ARG A 32 -1.40 16.04 11.11
N PRO A 33 -0.39 15.73 11.93
CA PRO A 33 -0.37 14.51 12.74
C PRO A 33 -1.61 14.34 13.65
N ASP A 34 -2.15 15.43 14.19
CA ASP A 34 -3.32 15.42 15.05
C ASP A 34 -4.66 15.29 14.29
N ALA A 35 -4.65 15.47 12.96
CA ALA A 35 -5.82 15.33 12.11
C ALA A 35 -6.01 13.91 11.55
N ILE A 36 -5.12 12.96 11.83
CA ILE A 36 -5.15 11.64 11.18
C ILE A 36 -6.45 10.86 11.47
N TYR A 37 -7.10 11.13 12.60
CA TYR A 37 -8.39 10.54 12.95
C TYR A 37 -9.60 11.36 12.51
N GLU A 38 -9.41 12.55 11.93
CA GLU A 38 -10.52 13.40 11.49
C GLU A 38 -11.24 12.83 10.26
N ARG A 39 -12.49 13.25 10.09
CA ARG A 39 -13.34 12.95 8.93
C ARG A 39 -13.84 14.27 8.32
N PRO A 40 -12.96 15.05 7.68
CA PRO A 40 -13.30 16.39 7.20
C PRO A 40 -14.34 16.38 6.08
N ILE A 41 -14.40 15.28 5.30
CA ILE A 41 -15.42 15.04 4.28
C ILE A 41 -16.32 13.90 4.78
N PRO A 42 -17.59 14.17 5.13
CA PRO A 42 -18.50 13.18 5.71
C PRO A 42 -18.70 11.93 4.84
N GLU A 43 -18.57 12.02 3.53
CA GLU A 43 -18.76 10.90 2.59
C GLU A 43 -17.52 10.00 2.50
N ARG A 44 -16.37 10.41 3.05
CA ARG A 44 -15.11 9.66 3.02
C ARG A 44 -14.83 8.96 4.34
N HIS A 45 -13.94 7.98 4.33
CA HIS A 45 -13.42 7.41 5.58
C HIS A 45 -12.55 8.43 6.33
N ARG A 46 -12.31 8.18 7.63
CA ARG A 46 -11.30 8.94 8.39
C ARG A 46 -9.94 8.80 7.71
N ILE A 47 -9.08 9.82 7.81
CA ILE A 47 -7.81 9.83 7.07
C ILE A 47 -6.95 8.58 7.35
N ILE A 48 -6.88 8.15 8.62
CA ILE A 48 -6.16 6.94 9.05
C ILE A 48 -6.55 5.67 8.28
N PHE A 49 -7.79 5.60 7.79
CA PHE A 49 -8.27 4.45 7.02
C PHE A 49 -7.46 4.27 5.73
N TYR A 50 -7.13 5.36 5.05
CA TYR A 50 -6.41 5.31 3.78
C TYR A 50 -4.95 4.87 3.94
N LEU A 51 -4.34 5.15 5.10
CA LEU A 51 -3.00 4.65 5.42
C LEU A 51 -3.02 3.12 5.57
N GLY A 52 -3.98 2.59 6.35
CA GLY A 52 -4.14 1.14 6.49
C GLY A 52 -4.57 0.45 5.18
N HIS A 53 -5.46 1.07 4.42
CA HIS A 53 -5.96 0.53 3.14
C HIS A 53 -4.86 0.37 2.09
N LEU A 54 -3.93 1.33 2.00
CA LEU A 54 -2.83 1.23 1.05
C LEU A 54 -1.93 0.02 1.35
N GLU A 55 -1.54 -0.15 2.61
CA GLU A 55 -0.67 -1.27 3.04
C GLU A 55 -1.38 -2.63 2.92
N ALA A 56 -2.65 -2.69 3.32
CA ALA A 56 -3.45 -3.90 3.21
C ALA A 56 -3.69 -4.29 1.74
N PHE A 57 -3.82 -3.32 0.83
CA PHE A 57 -3.97 -3.60 -0.60
C PHE A 57 -2.75 -4.32 -1.17
N ASP A 58 -1.54 -3.80 -0.93
CA ASP A 58 -0.27 -4.44 -1.32
C ASP A 58 -0.18 -5.85 -0.74
N TRP A 59 -0.45 -5.98 0.56
CA TRP A 59 -0.40 -7.24 1.27
C TRP A 59 -1.38 -8.28 0.71
N ASN A 60 -2.66 -7.92 0.61
CA ASN A 60 -3.72 -8.81 0.13
C ASN A 60 -3.48 -9.25 -1.32
N LEU A 61 -2.96 -8.34 -2.16
CA LEU A 61 -2.65 -8.66 -3.55
C LEU A 61 -1.47 -9.61 -3.69
N LEU A 62 -0.38 -9.35 -2.95
CA LEU A 62 0.89 -10.05 -3.16
C LEU A 62 1.04 -11.32 -2.32
N ARG A 63 0.47 -11.35 -1.11
CA ARG A 63 0.67 -12.48 -0.19
C ARG A 63 0.22 -13.80 -0.80
N GLU A 64 -0.94 -13.83 -1.46
CA GLU A 64 -1.49 -15.06 -2.05
C GLU A 64 -0.96 -15.29 -3.48
N ARG A 65 -0.82 -14.23 -4.27
CA ARG A 65 -0.52 -14.36 -5.70
C ARG A 65 0.95 -14.51 -6.03
N ALA A 66 1.83 -13.97 -5.18
CA ALA A 66 3.26 -13.90 -5.47
C ALA A 66 4.13 -14.60 -4.42
N LEU A 67 3.68 -14.66 -3.17
CA LEU A 67 4.54 -15.05 -2.04
C LEU A 67 4.08 -16.30 -1.28
N ASP A 68 2.86 -16.79 -1.51
CA ASP A 68 2.23 -17.90 -0.78
C ASP A 68 2.33 -17.76 0.75
N LEU A 69 2.05 -16.55 1.25
CA LEU A 69 2.13 -16.21 2.67
C LEU A 69 0.75 -16.26 3.34
N ALA A 70 0.72 -16.81 4.56
CA ALA A 70 -0.45 -16.73 5.44
C ALA A 70 -0.74 -15.27 5.83
N SER A 71 -2.02 -14.97 6.10
CA SER A 71 -2.42 -13.66 6.61
C SER A 71 -1.74 -13.38 7.97
N PHE A 72 -1.15 -12.19 8.12
CA PHE A 72 -0.56 -11.78 9.40
C PHE A 72 -1.61 -11.29 10.39
N HIS A 73 -2.72 -10.72 9.90
CA HIS A 73 -3.81 -10.18 10.71
C HIS A 73 -5.13 -10.23 9.91
N PRO A 74 -5.88 -11.35 9.99
CA PRO A 74 -7.07 -11.57 9.17
C PRO A 74 -8.18 -10.52 9.32
N GLU A 75 -8.25 -9.84 10.46
CA GLU A 75 -9.19 -8.74 10.68
C GLU A 75 -8.81 -7.49 9.89
N PHE A 76 -7.51 -7.23 9.69
CA PHE A 76 -7.04 -6.12 8.85
C PHE A 76 -7.30 -6.40 7.36
N ASP A 77 -7.11 -7.64 6.92
CA ASP A 77 -7.46 -8.06 5.55
C ASP A 77 -8.96 -7.83 5.22
N ARG A 78 -9.82 -7.81 6.25
CA ARG A 78 -11.27 -7.54 6.11
C ARG A 78 -11.65 -6.09 6.31
N LEU A 79 -10.94 -5.40 7.23
CA LEU A 79 -11.23 -4.03 7.60
C LEU A 79 -10.83 -3.05 6.49
N PHE A 80 -9.73 -3.35 5.82
CA PHE A 80 -9.11 -2.53 4.79
C PHE A 80 -9.27 -3.17 3.42
#